data_AF-A0A4V1ZYY2-F1
#
_entry.id   AF-A0A4V1ZYY2-F1
#
_cell.length_a   1.000
_cell.length_b   1.000
_cell.length_c   1.000
_cell.angle_alpha   90.00
_cell.angle_beta   90.00
_cell.angle_gamma   90.00
#
_symmetry.space_group_name_H-M   'P 1'
#
loop_
_entity.id
_entity.type
_entity.pdbx_description
1 polymer ?
#
loop_
_entity_poly.entity_id
_entity_poly.type
_entity_poly.pdbx_seq_one_letter_code
_entity_poly.pdbx_strand_id
1 'polypeptide(L)'
;MAKTFKAIYYDAFNYFYEAIIYVSAVTLTIRYTDEKGHVIDRNWLGEDIVSFDQAELQSTLIYKNENGQPERLVIRDPELVAAIRHHFRHHRFAGSKLHRVVNRTRYRLLSALLFIVVLFVSVYLLVVPWLGEKIAVSFSKEKEISLGNTMYRSIIAQSEVDTGRSAILNRFFRELDYQVVYPIEIAVVKSPEVNAFAVPGGHIVVYDGILESMKTPEQLAALLGHEAAHIEKRHSLRNIFRSLARKIFLLMIFGGDAGIAGYLADRADDLKGLEYSRELETEADDHGLQMMYKSGIDLNGMMQLMEQLQKSAEGKEPSALLSTHPVFESRIANVRAKISQLPQQPAAKPDLAVLFHSLYENPEPNAY
;
A
#
# COMPACT_ATOMS: atom_id res chain seq x y z
N MET A 1 61.99 11.89 -51.14
CA MET A 1 62.36 12.06 -49.71
C MET A 1 61.12 11.72 -48.88
N ALA A 2 61.24 10.85 -47.87
CA ALA A 2 60.12 10.55 -46.97
C ALA A 2 59.81 11.82 -46.15
N LYS A 3 58.57 12.30 -46.21
CA LYS A 3 58.13 13.49 -45.46
C LYS A 3 58.08 13.13 -43.97
N THR A 4 58.78 13.89 -43.14
CA THR A 4 58.81 13.73 -41.69
C THR A 4 57.88 14.72 -41.04
N PHE A 5 57.19 14.30 -39.98
CA PHE A 5 56.26 15.15 -39.23
C PHE A 5 56.61 15.16 -37.74
N LYS A 6 56.27 16.22 -37.02
CA LYS A 6 56.47 16.30 -35.57
C LYS A 6 55.18 16.06 -34.81
N ALA A 7 55.26 15.29 -33.73
CA ALA A 7 54.14 15.03 -32.84
C ALA A 7 54.63 14.76 -31.41
N ILE A 8 53.72 14.75 -30.44
CA ILE A 8 54.02 14.35 -29.06
C ILE A 8 53.52 12.93 -28.87
N TYR A 9 54.43 12.00 -28.60
CA TYR A 9 54.12 10.61 -28.30
C TYR A 9 54.05 10.40 -26.79
N TYR A 10 53.03 9.68 -26.33
CA TYR A 10 52.86 9.23 -24.95
C TYR A 10 52.95 7.71 -24.95
N ASP A 11 53.88 7.16 -24.16
CA ASP A 11 54.00 5.72 -23.98
C ASP A 11 52.89 5.16 -23.07
N ALA A 12 52.91 3.84 -22.86
CA ALA A 12 51.94 3.14 -22.01
C ALA A 12 51.96 3.58 -20.53
N PHE A 13 53.04 4.24 -20.09
CA PHE A 13 53.19 4.80 -18.75
C PHE A 13 52.89 6.31 -18.71
N ASN A 14 52.45 6.87 -19.83
CA ASN A 14 52.07 8.27 -20.03
C ASN A 14 53.25 9.26 -19.91
N TYR A 15 54.49 8.80 -20.08
CA TYR A 15 55.62 9.68 -20.33
C TYR A 15 55.54 10.24 -21.75
N PHE A 16 55.85 11.53 -21.91
CA PHE A 16 55.76 12.21 -23.19
C PHE A 16 57.13 12.40 -23.83
N TYR A 17 57.17 12.26 -25.15
CA TYR A 17 58.38 12.43 -25.95
C TYR A 17 58.06 13.24 -27.21
N GLU A 18 58.94 14.16 -27.57
CA GLU A 18 58.90 14.77 -28.89
C GLU A 18 59.34 13.73 -29.92
N ALA A 19 58.46 13.42 -30.85
CA ALA A 19 58.66 12.34 -31.80
C ALA A 19 58.62 12.83 -33.24
N ILE A 20 59.43 12.20 -34.07
CA ILE A 20 59.38 12.32 -35.53
C ILE A 20 58.58 11.15 -36.08
N ILE A 21 57.55 11.47 -36.84
CA ILE A 21 56.60 10.51 -37.39
C ILE A 21 56.88 10.27 -38.86
N TYR A 22 57.00 9.00 -39.21
CA TYR A 22 57.07 8.52 -40.58
C TYR A 22 55.78 7.76 -40.88
N VAL A 23 55.07 8.21 -41.91
CA VAL A 23 53.82 7.59 -42.35
C VAL A 23 54.13 6.71 -43.56
N SER A 24 53.88 5.41 -43.43
CA SER A 24 53.90 4.44 -44.52
C SER A 24 52.48 4.04 -44.92
N ALA A 25 52.34 3.20 -45.95
CA ALA A 25 51.05 2.66 -46.38
C ALA A 25 50.40 1.75 -45.32
N VAL A 26 51.20 1.13 -44.45
CA VAL A 26 50.72 0.13 -43.47
C VAL A 26 51.12 0.47 -42.04
N THR A 27 52.22 1.21 -41.86
CA THR A 27 52.79 1.49 -40.54
C THR A 27 52.93 2.99 -40.29
N LEU A 28 52.81 3.36 -39.03
CA LEU A 28 53.19 4.67 -38.51
C LEU A 28 54.40 4.47 -37.60
N THR A 29 55.58 4.87 -38.06
CA THR A 29 56.82 4.77 -37.27
C THR A 29 57.01 6.05 -36.47
N ILE A 30 57.08 5.89 -35.15
CA ILE A 30 57.29 6.94 -34.16
C ILE A 30 58.72 6.83 -33.68
N ARG A 31 59.57 7.79 -34.09
CA ARG A 31 60.95 7.87 -33.64
C ARG A 31 61.06 8.92 -32.54
N TYR A 32 61.52 8.54 -31.36
CA TYR A 32 61.76 9.47 -30.24
C TYR A 32 63.07 9.13 -29.53
N THR A 33 63.59 10.09 -28.77
CA THR A 33 64.78 9.89 -27.94
C THR A 33 64.36 9.73 -26.48
N ASP A 34 64.83 8.67 -25.82
CA ASP A 34 64.55 8.43 -24.42
C ASP A 34 65.36 9.35 -23.49
N GLU A 35 65.06 9.34 -22.19
CA GLU A 35 65.78 10.14 -21.18
C GLU A 35 67.28 9.82 -21.06
N LYS A 36 67.71 8.67 -21.61
CA LYS A 36 69.10 8.21 -21.61
C LYS A 36 69.84 8.56 -22.91
N GLY A 37 69.18 9.24 -23.85
CA GLY A 37 69.74 9.66 -25.13
C GLY A 37 69.70 8.60 -26.23
N HIS A 38 69.03 7.46 -26.02
CA HIS A 38 68.86 6.44 -27.05
C HIS A 38 67.71 6.79 -28.00
N VAL A 39 67.93 6.58 -29.29
CA VAL A 39 66.88 6.72 -30.31
C VAL A 39 66.09 5.42 -30.38
N ILE A 40 64.77 5.51 -30.16
CA ILE A 40 63.83 4.40 -30.18
C ILE A 40 62.84 4.58 -31.32
N ASP A 41 62.64 3.53 -32.11
CA ASP A 41 61.62 3.46 -33.16
C ASP A 41 60.48 2.54 -32.72
N ARG A 42 59.26 3.09 -32.63
CA ARG A 42 58.02 2.34 -32.39
C ARG A 42 57.22 2.28 -33.68
N ASN A 43 56.87 1.07 -34.10
CA ASN A 43 56.07 0.85 -35.31
C ASN A 43 54.64 0.51 -34.91
N TRP A 44 53.71 1.41 -35.20
CA TRP A 44 52.28 1.15 -35.06
C TRP A 44 51.74 0.61 -36.38
N LEU A 45 51.14 -0.59 -36.33
CA LEU A 45 50.39 -1.12 -37.47
C LEU A 45 49.03 -0.40 -37.55
N GLY A 46 48.60 -0.07 -38.77
CA GLY A 46 47.31 0.62 -38.98
C GLY A 46 46.10 -0.13 -38.41
N GLU A 47 46.15 -1.45 -38.38
CA GLU A 47 45.08 -2.32 -37.88
C GLU A 47 44.87 -2.22 -36.37
N ASP A 48 45.92 -1.87 -35.63
CA ASP A 48 45.95 -1.80 -34.16
C ASP A 48 45.65 -0.38 -33.63
N ILE A 49 45.36 0.57 -34.52
CA ILE A 49 44.93 1.92 -34.14
C ILE A 49 43.44 1.89 -33.75
N VAL A 50 43.19 1.99 -32.45
CA VAL A 50 41.87 1.85 -31.84
C VAL A 50 40.96 3.06 -32.09
N SER A 51 41.53 4.26 -32.04
CA SER A 51 40.72 5.48 -32.23
C SER A 51 41.51 6.64 -32.81
N PHE A 52 40.80 7.51 -33.52
CA PHE A 52 41.30 8.78 -34.01
C PHE A 52 40.28 9.86 -33.69
N ASP A 53 40.59 10.69 -32.69
CA ASP A 53 39.76 11.82 -32.26
C ASP A 53 40.32 13.12 -32.86
N GLN A 54 39.47 13.86 -33.57
CA GLN A 54 39.84 15.09 -34.26
C GLN A 54 39.19 16.26 -33.56
N ALA A 55 40.00 17.15 -32.98
CA ALA A 55 39.56 18.44 -32.51
C ALA A 55 40.23 19.55 -33.33
N GLU A 56 39.62 20.74 -33.37
CA GLU A 56 40.08 21.89 -34.17
C GLU A 56 41.52 22.33 -33.84
N LEU A 57 41.99 22.08 -32.61
CA LEU A 57 43.30 22.51 -32.12
C LEU A 57 44.34 21.37 -32.03
N GLN A 58 43.89 20.13 -31.86
CA GLN A 58 44.77 18.99 -31.64
C GLN A 58 44.05 17.68 -31.97
N SER A 59 44.65 16.84 -32.79
CA SER A 59 44.13 15.49 -33.09
C SER A 59 44.88 14.46 -32.25
N THR A 60 44.19 13.41 -31.82
CA THR A 60 44.75 12.36 -30.97
C THR A 60 44.50 10.98 -31.58
N LEU A 61 45.56 10.19 -31.73
CA LEU A 61 45.48 8.76 -32.06
C LEU A 61 45.74 7.93 -30.82
N ILE A 62 44.98 6.85 -30.67
CA ILE A 62 45.19 5.85 -29.62
C ILE A 62 45.49 4.52 -30.29
N TYR A 63 46.62 3.95 -29.92
CA TYR A 63 47.10 2.64 -30.33
C TYR A 63 47.07 1.69 -29.13
N LYS A 64 46.86 0.40 -29.37
CA LYS A 64 46.93 -0.61 -28.32
C LYS A 64 48.14 -1.51 -28.60
N ASN A 65 49.11 -1.51 -27.70
CA ASN A 65 50.31 -2.32 -27.87
C ASN A 65 50.05 -3.83 -27.66
N GLU A 66 51.06 -4.66 -27.91
CA GLU A 66 50.96 -6.14 -27.80
C GLU A 66 50.48 -6.61 -26.42
N ASN A 67 50.77 -5.84 -25.37
CA ASN A 67 50.34 -6.10 -23.98
C ASN A 67 48.94 -5.55 -23.66
N GLY A 68 48.28 -4.96 -24.65
CA GLY A 68 46.95 -4.38 -24.53
C GLY A 68 46.89 -3.00 -23.86
N GLN A 69 48.03 -2.36 -23.63
CA GLN A 69 48.11 -1.03 -23.01
C GLN A 69 47.97 0.07 -24.07
N PRO A 70 47.26 1.17 -23.76
CA PRO A 70 47.06 2.26 -24.70
C PRO A 70 48.30 3.16 -24.78
N GLU A 71 48.76 3.44 -25.99
CA GLU A 71 49.74 4.47 -26.29
C GLU A 71 49.04 5.58 -27.08
N ARG A 72 49.51 6.82 -26.94
CA ARG A 72 48.80 7.98 -27.49
C ARG A 72 49.72 8.88 -28.28
N LEU A 73 49.29 9.26 -29.49
CA LEU A 73 49.98 10.22 -30.32
C LEU A 73 49.14 11.49 -30.45
N VAL A 74 49.71 12.60 -30.00
CA VAL A 74 49.14 13.93 -30.03
C VAL A 74 49.71 14.69 -31.23
N ILE A 75 48.83 15.05 -32.16
CA ILE A 75 49.18 15.69 -33.42
C ILE A 75 48.61 17.10 -33.46
N ARG A 76 49.49 18.08 -33.70
CA ARG A 76 49.11 19.48 -33.95
C ARG A 76 49.29 19.89 -35.40
N ASP A 77 50.10 19.14 -36.16
CA ASP A 77 50.37 19.40 -37.57
C ASP A 77 49.19 18.94 -38.46
N PRO A 78 48.49 19.85 -39.15
CA PRO A 78 47.39 19.50 -40.05
C PRO A 78 47.82 18.63 -41.23
N GLU A 79 49.07 18.75 -41.69
CA GLU A 79 49.59 17.95 -42.80
C GLU A 79 49.78 16.49 -42.40
N LEU A 80 50.20 16.22 -41.15
CA LEU A 80 50.29 14.86 -40.61
C LEU A 80 48.91 14.22 -40.50
N VAL A 81 47.91 14.97 -40.03
CA VAL A 81 46.50 14.53 -39.98
C VAL A 81 46.01 14.13 -41.37
N ALA A 82 46.32 14.95 -42.39
CA ALA A 82 45.97 14.66 -43.77
C ALA A 82 46.72 13.43 -44.32
N ALA A 83 48.01 13.29 -44.02
CA ALA A 83 48.84 12.16 -44.45
C ALA A 83 48.35 10.82 -43.87
N ILE A 84 48.03 10.79 -42.57
CA ILE A 84 47.46 9.61 -41.90
C ILE A 84 46.11 9.28 -42.52
N ARG A 85 45.25 10.28 -42.73
CA ARG A 85 43.95 10.07 -43.38
C ARG A 85 44.11 9.47 -44.77
N HIS A 86 45.06 9.96 -45.57
CA HIS A 86 45.28 9.51 -46.95
C HIS A 86 45.77 8.05 -47.00
N HIS A 87 46.72 7.68 -46.14
CA HIS A 87 47.31 6.33 -46.15
C HIS A 87 46.39 5.30 -45.48
N PHE A 88 45.66 5.69 -44.44
CA PHE A 88 44.72 4.82 -43.72
C PHE A 88 43.26 4.99 -44.17
N ARG A 89 42.98 5.49 -45.40
CA ARG A 89 41.61 5.71 -45.95
C ARG A 89 40.72 4.46 -45.88
N HIS A 90 41.31 3.28 -45.91
CA HIS A 90 40.58 2.00 -45.91
C HIS A 90 40.42 1.40 -44.50
N HIS A 91 41.10 1.93 -43.49
CA HIS A 91 40.93 1.54 -42.10
C HIS A 91 39.78 2.34 -41.47
N ARG A 92 38.71 1.63 -41.08
CA ARG A 92 37.60 2.24 -40.32
C ARG A 92 38.03 2.36 -38.87
N PHE A 93 38.53 3.52 -38.46
CA PHE A 93 38.79 3.82 -37.05
C PHE A 93 37.52 3.56 -36.21
N ALA A 94 37.49 2.46 -35.47
CA ALA A 94 36.28 1.88 -34.88
C ALA A 94 35.85 2.54 -33.56
N GLY A 95 36.06 3.85 -33.40
CA GLY A 95 36.08 4.48 -32.07
C GLY A 95 34.90 5.38 -31.68
N SER A 96 34.10 5.98 -32.58
CA SER A 96 33.29 7.15 -32.17
C SER A 96 31.77 7.02 -32.20
N LYS A 97 31.19 6.12 -33.01
CA LYS A 97 29.71 6.00 -33.16
C LYS A 97 29.09 4.84 -32.39
N LEU A 98 29.78 3.70 -32.29
CA LEU A 98 29.22 2.47 -31.71
C LEU A 98 29.02 2.61 -30.18
N HIS A 99 30.01 3.12 -29.45
CA HIS A 99 29.89 3.36 -28.00
C HIS A 99 28.80 4.39 -27.63
N ARG A 100 28.60 5.42 -28.47
CA ARG A 100 27.60 6.48 -28.24
C ARG A 100 26.16 5.99 -28.46
N VAL A 101 25.95 5.11 -29.45
CA VAL A 101 24.63 4.49 -29.73
C VAL A 101 24.31 3.40 -28.71
N VAL A 102 25.27 2.56 -28.34
CA VAL A 102 25.07 1.48 -27.35
C VAL A 102 24.65 2.04 -25.99
N ASN A 103 25.29 3.12 -25.51
CA ASN A 103 24.86 3.74 -24.25
C ASN A 103 23.47 4.37 -24.34
N ARG A 104 23.13 5.08 -25.43
CA ARG A 104 21.80 5.69 -25.60
C ARG A 104 20.68 4.65 -25.68
N THR A 105 20.91 3.52 -26.34
CA THR A 105 19.95 2.42 -26.40
C THR A 105 19.81 1.72 -25.04
N ARG A 106 20.92 1.51 -24.30
CA ARG A 106 20.88 0.97 -22.93
C ARG A 106 20.07 1.86 -21.97
N TYR A 107 20.29 3.18 -21.98
CA TYR A 107 19.50 4.09 -21.13
C TYR A 107 18.02 4.10 -21.51
N ARG A 108 17.67 4.00 -22.82
CA ARG A 108 16.28 3.87 -23.27
C ARG A 108 15.63 2.58 -22.76
N LEU A 109 16.32 1.44 -22.89
CA LEU A 109 15.82 0.15 -22.40
C LEU A 109 15.66 0.16 -20.88
N LEU A 110 16.63 0.71 -20.13
CA LEU A 110 16.53 0.86 -18.68
C LEU A 110 15.37 1.80 -18.27
N SER A 111 15.18 2.91 -18.98
CA SER A 111 14.06 3.83 -18.72
C SER A 111 12.70 3.20 -19.04
N ALA A 112 12.61 2.39 -20.10
CA ALA A 112 11.39 1.67 -20.47
C ALA A 112 11.09 0.57 -19.44
N LEU A 113 12.11 -0.17 -18.99
CA LEU A 113 11.95 -1.16 -17.93
C LEU A 113 11.52 -0.51 -16.62
N LEU A 114 12.17 0.60 -16.22
CA LEU A 114 11.77 1.36 -15.04
C LEU A 114 10.34 1.87 -15.16
N PHE A 115 9.95 2.38 -16.33
CA PHE A 115 8.57 2.82 -16.57
C PHE A 115 7.58 1.67 -16.44
N ILE A 116 7.88 0.49 -16.99
CA ILE A 116 7.04 -0.71 -16.83
C ILE A 116 6.94 -1.10 -15.36
N VAL A 117 8.06 -1.11 -14.62
CA VAL A 117 8.06 -1.43 -13.19
C VAL A 117 7.24 -0.41 -12.40
N VAL A 118 7.43 0.90 -12.64
CA VAL A 118 6.66 1.96 -11.99
C VAL A 118 5.17 1.85 -12.34
N LEU A 119 4.83 1.53 -13.59
CA LEU A 119 3.45 1.31 -14.01
C LEU A 119 2.84 0.11 -13.29
N PHE A 120 3.53 -1.03 -13.24
CA PHE A 120 3.07 -2.21 -12.51
C PHE A 120 2.91 -1.94 -11.02
N VAL A 121 3.87 -1.26 -10.39
CA VAL A 121 3.79 -0.86 -8.98
C VAL A 121 2.61 0.11 -8.76
N SER A 122 2.42 1.08 -9.64
CA SER A 122 1.32 2.04 -9.54
C SER A 122 -0.04 1.37 -9.70
N VAL A 123 -0.19 0.47 -10.68
CA VAL A 123 -1.39 -0.35 -10.85
C VAL A 123 -1.61 -1.24 -9.62
N TYR A 124 -0.57 -1.90 -9.11
CA TYR A 124 -0.66 -2.71 -7.91
C TYR A 124 -1.09 -1.89 -6.68
N LEU A 125 -0.55 -0.68 -6.49
CA LEU A 125 -0.87 0.15 -5.33
C LEU A 125 -2.26 0.78 -5.41
N LEU A 126 -2.73 1.17 -6.60
CA LEU A 126 -4.01 1.88 -6.77
C LEU A 126 -5.19 0.95 -7.05
N VAL A 127 -5.00 -0.07 -7.88
CA VAL A 127 -6.09 -0.93 -8.36
C VAL A 127 -6.40 -2.03 -7.35
N VAL A 128 -5.42 -2.57 -6.64
CA VAL A 128 -5.63 -3.70 -5.71
C VAL A 128 -6.57 -3.33 -4.55
N PRO A 129 -6.44 -2.18 -3.87
CA PRO A 129 -7.40 -1.78 -2.82
C PRO A 129 -8.83 -1.65 -3.33
N TRP A 130 -9.01 -1.01 -4.49
CA TRP A 130 -10.32 -0.88 -5.14
C TRP A 130 -10.90 -2.25 -5.53
N LEU A 131 -10.06 -3.15 -6.03
CA LEU A 131 -10.47 -4.51 -6.38
C LEU A 131 -10.87 -5.31 -5.13
N GLY A 132 -10.18 -5.12 -4.00
CA GLY A 132 -10.52 -5.75 -2.72
C GLY A 132 -11.96 -5.43 -2.28
N GLU A 133 -12.36 -4.16 -2.35
CA GLU A 133 -13.73 -3.76 -2.01
C GLU A 133 -14.78 -4.36 -2.98
N LYS A 134 -14.46 -4.44 -4.28
CA LYS A 134 -15.33 -5.12 -5.26
C LYS A 134 -15.45 -6.62 -5.01
N ILE A 135 -14.36 -7.27 -4.59
CA ILE A 135 -14.37 -8.69 -4.25
C ILE A 135 -15.20 -8.94 -2.99
N ALA A 136 -15.14 -8.07 -1.97
CA ALA A 136 -15.99 -8.17 -0.79
C ALA A 136 -17.47 -8.22 -1.16
N VAL A 137 -17.91 -7.40 -2.14
CA VAL A 137 -19.29 -7.42 -2.64
C VAL A 137 -19.64 -8.74 -3.35
N SER A 138 -18.68 -9.36 -4.05
CA SER A 138 -18.86 -10.66 -4.70
C SER A 138 -18.79 -11.87 -3.75
N PHE A 139 -18.33 -11.68 -2.53
CA PHE A 139 -18.30 -12.72 -1.52
C PHE A 139 -19.74 -13.09 -1.15
N SER A 140 -20.12 -14.35 -1.30
CA SER A 140 -21.51 -14.75 -1.03
C SER A 140 -21.84 -14.60 0.45
N LYS A 141 -23.12 -14.37 0.77
CA LYS A 141 -23.59 -14.21 2.14
C LYS A 141 -23.28 -15.44 2.99
N GLU A 142 -23.42 -16.65 2.43
CA GLU A 142 -23.15 -17.91 3.10
C GLU A 142 -21.67 -18.05 3.47
N LYS A 143 -20.77 -17.64 2.56
CA LYS A 143 -19.33 -17.60 2.82
C LYS A 143 -19.00 -16.58 3.92
N GLU A 144 -19.65 -15.42 3.90
CA GLU A 144 -19.48 -14.39 4.94
C GLU A 144 -19.93 -14.88 6.31
N ILE A 145 -21.08 -15.55 6.40
CA ILE A 145 -21.56 -16.17 7.64
C ILE A 145 -20.57 -17.22 8.13
N SER A 146 -20.07 -18.09 7.25
CA SER A 146 -19.09 -19.11 7.62
C SER A 146 -17.79 -18.48 8.13
N LEU A 147 -17.27 -17.47 7.43
CA LEU A 147 -16.08 -16.73 7.83
C LEU A 147 -16.29 -16.05 9.20
N GLY A 148 -17.43 -15.38 9.34
CA GLY A 148 -17.89 -14.75 10.58
C GLY A 148 -17.90 -15.69 11.77
N ASN A 149 -18.50 -16.86 11.60
CA ASN A 149 -18.53 -17.90 12.63
C ASN A 149 -17.13 -18.36 13.05
N THR A 150 -16.19 -18.48 12.10
CA THR A 150 -14.80 -18.82 12.42
C THR A 150 -14.11 -17.69 13.19
N MET A 151 -14.25 -16.45 12.74
CA MET A 151 -13.65 -15.29 13.41
C MET A 151 -14.22 -15.08 14.82
N TYR A 152 -15.55 -15.18 14.97
CA TYR A 152 -16.25 -15.09 16.24
C TYR A 152 -15.72 -16.13 17.24
N ARG A 153 -15.58 -17.40 16.82
CA ARG A 153 -15.01 -18.46 17.67
C ARG A 153 -13.61 -18.13 18.16
N SER A 154 -12.75 -17.57 17.31
CA SER A 154 -11.40 -17.14 17.71
C SER A 154 -11.42 -16.01 18.74
N ILE A 155 -12.35 -15.06 18.62
CA ILE A 155 -12.50 -13.92 19.54
C ILE A 155 -13.01 -14.37 20.91
N ILE A 156 -14.09 -15.17 20.94
CA ILE A 156 -14.69 -15.61 22.21
C ILE A 156 -13.81 -16.62 22.93
N ALA A 157 -12.99 -17.41 22.23
CA ALA A 157 -12.07 -18.36 22.86
C ALA A 157 -11.04 -17.68 23.76
N GLN A 158 -10.79 -16.39 23.55
CA GLN A 158 -9.85 -15.58 24.32
C GLN A 158 -10.53 -14.62 25.30
N SER A 159 -11.86 -14.69 25.43
CA SER A 159 -12.67 -13.74 26.18
C SER A 159 -13.54 -14.46 27.21
N GLU A 160 -13.81 -13.83 28.36
CA GLU A 160 -14.80 -14.34 29.30
C GLU A 160 -16.19 -13.85 28.87
N VAL A 161 -17.06 -14.77 28.47
CA VAL A 161 -18.43 -14.45 27.99
C VAL A 161 -19.43 -14.54 29.14
N ASP A 162 -20.23 -13.50 29.34
CA ASP A 162 -21.39 -13.52 30.22
C ASP A 162 -22.60 -14.09 29.45
N THR A 163 -22.87 -15.38 29.64
CA THR A 163 -23.95 -16.07 28.94
C THR A 163 -25.34 -15.57 29.34
N GLY A 164 -25.52 -15.12 30.58
CA GLY A 164 -26.80 -14.62 31.08
C GLY A 164 -27.14 -13.25 30.47
N ARG A 165 -26.20 -12.30 30.50
CA ARG A 165 -26.36 -11.00 29.82
C ARG A 165 -26.47 -11.18 28.31
N SER A 166 -25.72 -12.11 27.71
CA SER A 166 -25.86 -12.45 26.28
C SER A 166 -27.28 -12.90 25.95
N ALA A 167 -27.87 -13.79 26.74
CA ALA A 167 -29.24 -14.27 26.51
C ALA A 167 -30.28 -13.13 26.60
N ILE A 168 -30.14 -12.24 27.59
CA ILE A 168 -31.01 -11.06 27.75
C ILE A 168 -30.84 -10.12 26.55
N LEU A 169 -29.61 -9.86 26.11
CA LEU A 169 -29.34 -8.93 25.02
C LEU A 169 -29.84 -9.46 23.67
N ASN A 170 -29.75 -10.76 23.43
CA ASN A 170 -30.39 -11.39 22.26
C ASN A 170 -31.93 -11.31 22.33
N ARG A 171 -32.55 -11.46 23.52
CA ARG A 171 -33.99 -11.21 23.69
C ARG A 171 -34.35 -9.76 23.39
N PHE A 172 -33.56 -8.82 23.93
CA PHE A 172 -33.72 -7.39 23.68
C PHE A 172 -33.67 -7.09 22.18
N PHE A 173 -32.66 -7.61 21.48
CA PHE A 173 -32.52 -7.40 20.04
C PHE A 173 -33.69 -7.99 19.22
N ARG A 174 -34.21 -9.16 19.60
CA ARG A 174 -35.40 -9.72 18.97
C ARG A 174 -36.64 -8.84 19.17
N GLU A 175 -36.80 -8.26 20.36
CA GLU A 175 -37.91 -7.36 20.69
C GLU A 175 -37.81 -6.00 19.98
N LEU A 176 -36.60 -5.59 19.56
CA LEU A 176 -36.43 -4.43 18.67
C LEU A 176 -37.06 -4.68 17.30
N ASP A 177 -37.16 -5.92 16.83
CA ASP A 177 -37.69 -6.30 15.51
C ASP A 177 -37.00 -5.54 14.36
N TYR A 178 -35.68 -5.35 14.47
CA TYR A 178 -34.88 -4.78 13.39
C TYR A 178 -34.85 -5.73 12.20
N GLN A 179 -35.27 -5.22 11.03
CA GLN A 179 -35.30 -5.96 9.79
C GLN A 179 -33.90 -6.08 9.20
N VAL A 180 -33.16 -7.09 9.63
CA VAL A 180 -31.78 -7.39 9.22
C VAL A 180 -31.76 -8.70 8.46
N VAL A 181 -31.02 -8.76 7.36
CA VAL A 181 -30.97 -9.95 6.50
C VAL A 181 -30.05 -11.02 7.09
N TYR A 182 -29.08 -10.64 7.91
CA TYR A 182 -28.15 -11.54 8.59
C TYR A 182 -28.72 -12.13 9.88
N PRO A 183 -28.34 -13.37 10.25
CA PRO A 183 -28.73 -13.96 11.53
C PRO A 183 -27.91 -13.31 12.65
N ILE A 184 -28.48 -12.31 13.31
CA ILE A 184 -27.77 -11.59 14.38
C ILE A 184 -27.69 -12.43 15.65
N GLU A 185 -26.48 -12.58 16.18
CA GLU A 185 -26.18 -13.18 17.47
C GLU A 185 -25.28 -12.22 18.27
N ILE A 186 -25.62 -11.99 19.53
CA ILE A 186 -24.92 -11.03 20.37
C ILE A 186 -24.22 -11.74 21.53
N ALA A 187 -22.94 -11.45 21.74
CA ALA A 187 -22.18 -11.92 22.88
C ALA A 187 -21.77 -10.77 23.78
N VAL A 188 -21.95 -10.94 25.09
CA VAL A 188 -21.48 -10.01 26.11
C VAL A 188 -20.16 -10.52 26.67
N VAL A 189 -19.11 -9.71 26.51
CA VAL A 189 -17.76 -10.00 27.02
C VAL A 189 -17.52 -9.22 28.31
N LYS A 190 -17.07 -9.91 29.35
CA LYS A 190 -16.70 -9.30 30.62
C LYS A 190 -15.41 -8.52 30.47
N SER A 191 -15.55 -7.20 30.33
CA SER A 191 -14.44 -6.28 30.23
C SER A 191 -14.90 -4.87 30.62
N PRO A 192 -14.12 -4.12 31.42
CA PRO A 192 -14.44 -2.75 31.78
C PRO A 192 -14.24 -1.77 30.61
N GLU A 193 -13.71 -2.21 29.47
CA GLU A 193 -13.54 -1.33 28.31
C GLU A 193 -14.92 -0.95 27.72
N VAL A 194 -15.08 0.33 27.40
CA VAL A 194 -16.23 0.84 26.67
C VAL A 194 -16.04 0.50 25.18
N ASN A 195 -16.53 -0.68 24.78
CA ASN A 195 -16.41 -1.18 23.41
C ASN A 195 -17.60 -2.04 22.96
N ALA A 196 -17.90 -1.99 21.66
CA ALA A 196 -18.76 -2.93 20.97
C ALA A 196 -18.34 -2.95 19.49
N PHE A 197 -18.49 -4.09 18.82
CA PHE A 197 -18.18 -4.17 17.39
C PHE A 197 -18.90 -5.30 16.68
N ALA A 198 -19.20 -5.06 15.41
CA ALA A 198 -19.71 -6.03 14.45
C ALA A 198 -18.61 -6.91 13.82
N VAL A 199 -18.77 -8.22 13.94
CA VAL A 199 -18.02 -9.24 13.20
C VAL A 199 -18.79 -9.58 11.91
N PRO A 200 -18.10 -9.82 10.78
CA PRO A 200 -18.77 -10.24 9.54
C PRO A 200 -19.74 -11.41 9.79
N GLY A 201 -20.85 -11.44 9.05
CA GLY A 201 -21.73 -12.60 9.03
C GLY A 201 -22.78 -12.70 10.15
N GLY A 202 -22.83 -11.76 11.11
CA GLY A 202 -23.97 -11.67 12.04
C GLY A 202 -23.63 -11.54 13.53
N HIS A 203 -22.36 -11.58 13.93
CA HIS A 203 -22.02 -11.54 15.35
C HIS A 203 -21.75 -10.12 15.82
N ILE A 204 -22.37 -9.71 16.91
CA ILE A 204 -22.07 -8.45 17.60
C ILE A 204 -21.43 -8.79 18.95
N VAL A 205 -20.27 -8.23 19.23
CA VAL A 205 -19.61 -8.37 20.53
C VAL A 205 -19.80 -7.07 21.30
N VAL A 206 -20.34 -7.15 22.51
CA VAL A 206 -20.61 -6.00 23.38
C VAL A 206 -19.88 -6.19 24.70
N TYR A 207 -19.19 -5.17 25.19
CA TYR A 207 -18.45 -5.27 26.44
C TYR A 207 -19.27 -4.73 27.60
N ASP A 208 -19.04 -5.25 28.81
CA ASP A 208 -19.73 -4.76 30.01
C ASP A 208 -19.54 -3.25 30.23
N GLY A 209 -18.34 -2.70 29.96
CA GLY A 209 -18.06 -1.29 30.15
C GLY A 209 -18.97 -0.35 29.35
N ILE A 210 -19.35 -0.70 28.12
CA ILE A 210 -20.31 0.11 27.35
C ILE A 210 -21.74 -0.07 27.88
N LEU A 211 -22.13 -1.29 28.28
CA LEU A 211 -23.45 -1.57 28.86
C LEU A 211 -23.65 -0.81 30.18
N GLU A 212 -22.65 -0.78 31.06
CA GLU A 212 -22.69 -0.05 32.33
C GLU A 212 -22.80 1.46 32.17
N SER A 213 -22.43 2.00 31.00
CA SER A 213 -22.58 3.41 30.70
C SER A 213 -23.99 3.79 30.22
N MET A 214 -24.80 2.82 29.76
CA MET A 214 -26.13 3.08 29.21
C MET A 214 -27.13 3.45 30.31
N LYS A 215 -27.99 4.41 30.02
CA LYS A 215 -29.00 4.94 30.96
C LYS A 215 -30.42 4.62 30.54
N THR A 216 -30.65 4.38 29.25
CA THR A 216 -31.97 4.09 28.70
C THR A 216 -31.94 2.92 27.72
N PRO A 217 -33.04 2.17 27.58
CA PRO A 217 -33.16 1.15 26.54
C PRO A 217 -33.00 1.72 25.14
N GLU A 218 -33.37 2.97 24.90
CA GLU A 218 -33.22 3.64 23.60
C GLU A 218 -31.75 3.87 23.22
N GLN A 219 -30.87 4.17 24.19
CA GLN A 219 -29.42 4.25 23.94
C GLN A 219 -28.85 2.87 23.56
N LEU A 220 -29.30 1.81 24.23
CA LEU A 220 -28.91 0.43 23.89
C LEU A 220 -29.44 0.03 22.51
N ALA A 221 -30.69 0.37 22.20
CA ALA A 221 -31.30 0.15 20.89
C ALA A 221 -30.54 0.89 19.77
N ALA A 222 -30.04 2.10 20.05
CA ALA A 222 -29.21 2.86 19.13
C ALA A 222 -27.84 2.19 18.89
N LEU A 223 -27.14 1.75 19.95
CA LEU A 223 -25.88 1.03 19.83
C LEU A 223 -26.05 -0.24 18.98
N LEU A 224 -27.03 -1.09 19.32
CA LEU A 224 -27.27 -2.34 18.60
C LEU A 224 -27.75 -2.10 17.16
N GLY A 225 -28.51 -1.03 16.93
CA GLY A 225 -28.92 -0.61 15.58
C GLY A 225 -27.73 -0.17 14.73
N HIS A 226 -26.79 0.57 15.32
CA HIS A 226 -25.54 0.97 14.67
C HIS A 226 -24.68 -0.24 14.29
N GLU A 227 -24.44 -1.16 15.23
CA GLU A 227 -23.66 -2.38 14.96
C GLU A 227 -24.35 -3.30 13.95
N ALA A 228 -25.66 -3.47 14.04
CA ALA A 228 -26.43 -4.23 13.05
C ALA A 228 -26.36 -3.59 11.65
N ALA A 229 -26.31 -2.25 11.56
CA ALA A 229 -26.11 -1.56 10.30
C ALA A 229 -24.72 -1.84 9.70
N HIS A 230 -23.66 -1.92 10.51
CA HIS A 230 -22.35 -2.35 10.02
C HIS A 230 -22.38 -3.76 9.41
N ILE A 231 -23.16 -4.67 9.99
CA ILE A 231 -23.35 -6.04 9.45
C ILE A 231 -24.14 -6.01 8.15
N GLU A 232 -25.30 -5.37 8.13
CA GLU A 232 -26.19 -5.31 6.96
C GLU A 232 -25.49 -4.66 5.75
N LYS A 233 -24.65 -3.65 6.01
CA LYS A 233 -23.86 -2.94 4.99
C LYS A 233 -22.50 -3.57 4.72
N ARG A 234 -22.19 -4.68 5.39
CA ARG A 234 -20.96 -5.46 5.24
C ARG A 234 -19.71 -4.62 5.47
N HIS A 235 -19.77 -3.64 6.36
CA HIS A 235 -18.69 -2.68 6.62
C HIS A 235 -17.43 -3.37 7.13
N SER A 236 -17.56 -4.29 8.10
CA SER A 236 -16.42 -5.05 8.62
C SER A 236 -15.73 -5.83 7.50
N LEU A 237 -16.50 -6.53 6.66
CA LEU A 237 -15.97 -7.27 5.51
C LEU A 237 -15.27 -6.35 4.50
N ARG A 238 -15.91 -5.24 4.11
CA ARG A 238 -15.34 -4.24 3.19
C ARG A 238 -14.04 -3.66 3.74
N ASN A 239 -13.99 -3.35 5.03
CA ASN A 239 -12.83 -2.77 5.67
C ASN A 239 -11.65 -3.77 5.74
N ILE A 240 -11.93 -5.02 6.15
CA ILE A 240 -10.96 -6.12 6.12
C ILE A 240 -10.39 -6.29 4.70
N PHE A 241 -11.25 -6.41 3.70
CA PHE A 241 -10.84 -6.65 2.32
C PHE A 241 -10.07 -5.47 1.74
N ARG A 242 -10.39 -4.24 2.12
CA ARG A 242 -9.62 -3.04 1.74
C ARG A 242 -8.24 -3.02 2.40
N SER A 243 -8.17 -3.25 3.71
CA SER A 243 -6.91 -3.24 4.49
C SER A 243 -5.97 -4.36 4.03
N LEU A 244 -6.52 -5.55 3.79
CA LEU A 244 -5.77 -6.73 3.41
C LEU A 244 -5.77 -6.99 1.90
N ALA A 245 -6.24 -6.05 1.08
CA ALA A 245 -6.43 -6.23 -0.36
C ALA A 245 -5.20 -6.84 -1.04
N ARG A 246 -4.02 -6.34 -0.70
CA ARG A 246 -2.73 -6.84 -1.22
C ARG A 246 -2.44 -8.29 -0.87
N LYS A 247 -2.73 -8.69 0.38
CA LYS A 247 -2.51 -10.06 0.85
C LYS A 247 -3.59 -11.00 0.33
N ILE A 248 -4.85 -10.58 0.38
CA ILE A 248 -5.99 -11.31 -0.17
C ILE A 248 -5.79 -11.54 -1.67
N PHE A 249 -5.29 -10.54 -2.42
CA PHE A 249 -4.96 -10.70 -3.84
C PHE A 249 -3.93 -11.82 -4.07
N LEU A 250 -2.86 -11.88 -3.27
CA LEU A 250 -1.88 -12.96 -3.35
C LEU A 250 -2.47 -14.31 -2.94
N LEU A 251 -3.24 -14.36 -1.84
CA LEU A 251 -3.91 -15.57 -1.37
C LEU A 251 -4.93 -16.10 -2.39
N MET A 252 -5.60 -15.23 -3.13
CA MET A 252 -6.52 -15.64 -4.18
C MET A 252 -5.80 -16.31 -5.36
N ILE A 253 -4.60 -15.85 -5.72
CA ILE A 253 -3.80 -16.45 -6.79
C ILE A 253 -3.22 -17.81 -6.37
N PHE A 254 -2.79 -17.95 -5.12
CA PHE A 254 -1.97 -19.10 -4.68
C PHE A 254 -2.62 -20.03 -3.64
N GLY A 255 -3.65 -19.59 -2.91
CA GLY A 255 -4.21 -20.29 -1.74
C GLY A 255 -5.72 -20.51 -1.75
N GLY A 256 -6.47 -19.86 -2.64
CA GLY A 256 -7.93 -20.00 -2.76
C GLY A 256 -8.71 -19.55 -1.51
N ASP A 257 -10.02 -19.82 -1.51
CA ASP A 257 -10.95 -19.36 -0.48
C ASP A 257 -10.59 -19.88 0.94
N ALA A 258 -10.13 -21.13 1.05
CA ALA A 258 -9.75 -21.72 2.33
C ALA A 258 -8.52 -21.04 2.95
N GLY A 259 -7.55 -20.64 2.14
CA GLY A 259 -6.37 -19.90 2.59
C GLY A 259 -6.72 -18.50 3.09
N ILE A 260 -7.69 -17.83 2.46
CA ILE A 260 -8.20 -16.53 2.91
C ILE A 260 -8.91 -16.67 4.25
N ALA A 261 -9.81 -17.66 4.38
CA ALA A 261 -10.58 -17.87 5.61
C ALA A 261 -9.67 -18.17 6.81
N GLY A 262 -8.68 -19.06 6.65
CA GLY A 262 -7.70 -19.34 7.71
C GLY A 262 -6.89 -18.10 8.11
N TYR A 263 -6.39 -17.34 7.13
CA TYR A 263 -5.62 -16.13 7.39
C TYR A 263 -6.42 -15.06 8.17
N LEU A 264 -7.70 -14.89 7.83
CA LEU A 264 -8.59 -13.94 8.50
C LEU A 264 -8.99 -14.42 9.90
N ALA A 265 -9.21 -15.72 10.09
CA ALA A 265 -9.50 -16.31 11.39
C ALA A 265 -8.35 -16.10 12.40
N ASP A 266 -7.11 -16.24 11.95
CA ASP A 266 -5.91 -15.98 12.78
C ASP A 266 -5.75 -14.50 13.17
N ARG A 267 -6.46 -13.60 12.50
CA ARG A 267 -6.45 -12.15 12.74
C ARG A 267 -7.80 -11.62 13.19
N ALA A 268 -8.66 -12.49 13.73
CA ALA A 268 -9.97 -12.08 14.17
C ALA A 268 -9.92 -11.00 15.26
N ASP A 269 -8.91 -11.03 16.14
CA ASP A 269 -8.73 -10.00 17.17
C ASP A 269 -8.38 -8.61 16.61
N ASP A 270 -7.79 -8.52 15.42
CA ASP A 270 -7.49 -7.23 14.79
C ASP A 270 -8.78 -6.43 14.51
N LEU A 271 -9.94 -7.11 14.43
CA LEU A 271 -11.26 -6.48 14.28
C LEU A 271 -11.56 -5.47 15.39
N LYS A 272 -11.10 -5.73 16.62
CA LYS A 272 -11.37 -4.89 17.80
C LYS A 272 -10.84 -3.46 17.66
N GLY A 273 -9.84 -3.26 16.80
CA GLY A 273 -9.20 -1.98 16.55
C GLY A 273 -9.38 -1.46 15.12
N LEU A 274 -10.28 -2.05 14.33
CA LEU A 274 -10.55 -1.57 12.98
C LEU A 274 -11.36 -0.28 13.01
N GLU A 275 -10.71 0.82 12.65
CA GLU A 275 -11.35 2.12 12.45
C GLU A 275 -12.17 2.12 11.15
N TYR A 276 -13.41 2.61 11.22
CA TYR A 276 -14.27 2.80 10.06
C TYR A 276 -14.12 4.21 9.49
N SER A 277 -14.26 4.35 8.16
CA SER A 277 -14.24 5.68 7.55
C SER A 277 -15.49 6.48 7.91
N ARG A 278 -15.39 7.81 7.87
CA ARG A 278 -16.50 8.72 8.16
C ARG A 278 -17.76 8.42 7.34
N GLU A 279 -17.58 8.00 6.09
CA GLU A 279 -18.68 7.63 5.20
C GLU A 279 -19.40 6.35 5.67
N LEU A 280 -18.65 5.33 6.11
CA LEU A 280 -19.22 4.09 6.64
C LEU A 280 -19.95 4.34 7.95
N GLU A 281 -19.38 5.18 8.83
CA GLU A 281 -20.03 5.59 10.08
C GLU A 281 -21.33 6.36 9.83
N THR A 282 -21.34 7.26 8.83
CA THR A 282 -22.56 8.00 8.47
C THR A 282 -23.62 7.08 7.87
N GLU A 283 -23.22 6.10 7.05
CA GLU A 283 -24.14 5.08 6.50
C GLU A 283 -24.72 4.19 7.61
N ALA A 284 -23.91 3.83 8.61
CA ALA A 284 -24.34 3.06 9.77
C ALA A 284 -25.30 3.86 10.66
N ASP A 285 -25.00 5.13 10.96
CA ASP A 285 -25.90 6.04 11.69
C ASP A 285 -27.26 6.15 11.00
N ASP A 286 -27.24 6.40 9.70
CA ASP A 286 -28.44 6.61 8.89
C ASP A 286 -29.33 5.36 8.86
N HIS A 287 -28.71 4.18 8.69
CA HIS A 287 -29.44 2.93 8.62
C HIS A 287 -29.91 2.46 10.01
N GLY A 288 -29.09 2.65 11.05
CA GLY A 288 -29.47 2.42 12.45
C GLY A 288 -30.66 3.27 12.86
N LEU A 289 -30.65 4.56 12.51
CA LEU A 289 -31.77 5.48 12.77
C LEU A 289 -33.05 5.05 12.04
N GLN A 290 -32.93 4.55 10.80
CA GLN A 290 -34.07 4.00 10.06
C GLN A 290 -34.62 2.73 10.70
N MET A 291 -33.77 1.85 11.24
CA MET A 291 -34.20 0.66 11.97
C MET A 291 -34.94 1.05 13.26
N MET A 292 -34.38 1.97 14.05
CA MET A 292 -35.05 2.53 15.24
C MET A 292 -36.44 3.09 14.90
N TYR A 293 -36.51 3.91 13.84
CA TYR A 293 -37.77 4.53 13.41
C TYR A 293 -38.80 3.49 12.93
N LYS A 294 -38.40 2.51 12.12
CA LYS A 294 -39.34 1.47 11.66
C LYS A 294 -39.87 0.62 12.80
N SER A 295 -39.06 0.44 13.84
CA SER A 295 -39.38 -0.37 15.01
C SER A 295 -40.12 0.37 16.11
N GLY A 296 -40.44 1.66 15.95
CA GLY A 296 -41.18 2.39 16.97
C GLY A 296 -40.33 2.87 18.15
N ILE A 297 -39.01 2.98 18.00
CA ILE A 297 -38.07 3.38 19.07
C ILE A 297 -37.86 4.88 19.04
N ASP A 298 -37.81 5.53 20.22
CA ASP A 298 -37.47 6.96 20.31
C ASP A 298 -36.04 7.20 19.81
N LEU A 299 -35.94 7.99 18.75
CA LEU A 299 -34.71 8.33 18.04
C LEU A 299 -33.75 9.19 18.87
N ASN A 300 -34.24 9.84 19.93
CA ASN A 300 -33.39 10.61 20.83
C ASN A 300 -32.32 9.73 21.52
N GLY A 301 -32.54 8.41 21.64
CA GLY A 301 -31.54 7.48 22.17
C GLY A 301 -30.20 7.53 21.41
N MET A 302 -30.24 7.69 20.09
CA MET A 302 -29.03 7.82 19.26
C MET A 302 -28.25 9.10 19.60
N MET A 303 -28.96 10.23 19.70
CA MET A 303 -28.35 11.52 20.08
C MET A 303 -27.77 11.47 21.49
N GLN A 304 -28.50 10.89 22.45
CA GLN A 304 -28.04 10.73 23.82
C GLN A 304 -26.78 9.86 23.90
N LEU A 305 -26.71 8.78 23.13
CA LEU A 305 -25.53 7.92 23.04
C LEU A 305 -24.32 8.68 22.47
N MET A 306 -24.48 9.34 21.32
CA MET A 306 -23.38 10.10 20.68
C MET A 306 -22.85 11.22 21.57
N GLU A 307 -23.74 11.99 22.21
CA GLU A 307 -23.34 13.08 23.12
C GLU A 307 -22.67 12.53 24.40
N GLN A 308 -23.12 11.38 24.91
CA GLN A 308 -22.48 10.72 26.04
C GLN A 308 -21.06 10.26 25.70
N LEU A 309 -20.88 9.62 24.54
CA LEU A 309 -19.57 9.19 24.08
C LEU A 309 -18.66 10.41 23.87
N GLN A 310 -19.12 11.45 23.19
CA GLN A 310 -18.35 12.68 23.00
C GLN A 310 -17.87 13.29 24.33
N LYS A 311 -18.77 13.43 25.31
CA LYS A 311 -18.44 13.93 26.66
C LYS A 311 -17.44 13.05 27.39
N SER A 312 -17.49 11.73 27.17
CA SER A 312 -16.56 10.79 27.82
C SER A 312 -15.11 10.94 27.34
N ALA A 313 -14.89 11.50 26.14
CA ALA A 313 -13.58 11.76 25.57
C ALA A 313 -12.97 13.13 25.92
N GLU A 314 -13.77 14.06 26.45
CA GLU A 314 -13.27 15.40 26.79
C GLU A 314 -12.25 15.32 27.94
N GLY A 315 -10.98 15.57 27.62
CA GLY A 315 -9.89 15.61 28.60
C GLY A 315 -9.35 14.24 29.04
N LYS A 316 -9.68 13.17 28.31
CA LYS A 316 -9.21 11.79 28.56
C LYS A 316 -8.82 11.10 27.26
N GLU A 317 -8.09 9.99 27.36
CA GLU A 317 -7.92 9.07 26.23
C GLU A 317 -9.30 8.55 25.78
N PRO A 318 -9.60 8.55 24.47
CA PRO A 318 -10.88 8.09 23.97
C PRO A 318 -11.08 6.60 24.28
N SER A 319 -12.34 6.19 24.47
CA SER A 319 -12.67 4.77 24.63
C SER A 319 -12.30 3.97 23.37
N ALA A 320 -12.20 2.65 23.52
CA ALA A 320 -11.99 1.75 22.38
C ALA A 320 -13.10 1.94 21.33
N LEU A 321 -14.36 2.09 21.75
CA LEU A 321 -15.48 2.38 20.86
C LEU A 321 -15.28 3.69 20.07
N LEU A 322 -14.80 4.75 20.71
CA LEU A 322 -14.54 6.03 20.01
C LEU A 322 -13.32 5.98 19.11
N SER A 323 -12.38 5.09 19.39
CA SER A 323 -11.20 4.88 18.55
C SER A 323 -11.57 4.17 17.24
N THR A 324 -12.53 3.23 17.28
CA THR A 324 -13.02 2.53 16.08
C THR A 324 -14.18 3.26 15.39
N HIS A 325 -15.01 3.99 16.15
CA HIS A 325 -16.18 4.74 15.70
C HIS A 325 -16.11 6.22 16.13
N PRO A 326 -15.26 7.05 15.52
CA PRO A 326 -15.14 8.46 15.92
C PRO A 326 -16.44 9.24 15.75
N VAL A 327 -16.93 9.85 16.83
CA VAL A 327 -18.13 10.68 16.83
C VAL A 327 -17.77 12.11 16.44
N PHE A 328 -17.92 12.44 15.16
CA PHE A 328 -17.68 13.78 14.64
C PHE A 328 -18.90 14.70 14.79
N GLU A 329 -18.68 16.01 14.97
CA GLU A 329 -19.76 17.01 14.98
C GLU A 329 -20.66 16.91 13.73
N SER A 330 -20.11 16.56 12.56
CA SER A 330 -20.89 16.39 11.34
C SER A 330 -21.86 15.22 11.41
N ARG A 331 -21.50 14.12 12.11
CA ARG A 331 -22.39 12.96 12.30
C ARG A 331 -23.55 13.33 13.20
N ILE A 332 -23.26 13.99 14.33
CA ILE A 332 -24.29 14.53 15.25
C ILE A 332 -25.23 15.48 14.50
N ALA A 333 -24.69 16.40 13.70
CA ALA A 333 -25.49 17.32 12.90
C ALA A 333 -26.37 16.59 11.87
N ASN A 334 -25.85 15.56 11.20
CA ASN A 334 -26.60 14.74 10.25
C ASN A 334 -27.76 13.98 10.94
N VAL A 335 -27.48 13.29 12.05
CA VAL A 335 -28.50 12.56 12.81
C VAL A 335 -29.57 13.52 13.33
N ARG A 336 -29.17 14.66 13.92
CA ARG A 336 -30.11 15.70 14.40
C ARG A 336 -31.01 16.22 13.28
N ALA A 337 -30.45 16.49 12.10
CA ALA A 337 -31.22 16.94 10.94
C ALA A 337 -32.25 15.88 10.51
N LYS A 338 -31.87 14.59 10.48
CA LYS A 338 -32.78 13.50 10.11
C LYS A 338 -33.89 13.29 11.12
N ILE A 339 -33.58 13.32 12.42
CA ILE A 339 -34.58 13.24 13.49
C ILE A 339 -35.61 14.36 13.33
N SER A 340 -35.19 15.59 13.03
CA SER A 340 -36.10 16.73 12.86
C SER A 340 -37.07 16.60 11.68
N GLN A 341 -36.76 15.74 10.70
CA GLN A 341 -37.60 15.48 9.53
C GLN A 341 -38.56 14.31 9.73
N LEU A 342 -38.34 13.49 10.77
CA LEU A 342 -39.17 12.33 11.09
C LEU A 342 -40.20 12.72 12.17
N PRO A 343 -41.45 12.23 12.06
CA PRO A 343 -42.42 12.39 13.13
C PRO A 343 -41.88 11.76 14.43
N GLN A 344 -42.01 12.46 15.55
CA GLN A 344 -41.66 11.87 16.85
C GLN A 344 -42.57 10.68 17.15
N GLN A 345 -41.97 9.58 17.59
CA GLN A 345 -42.71 8.37 17.91
C GLN A 345 -43.16 8.37 19.39
N PRO A 346 -44.41 7.96 19.69
CA PRO A 346 -45.04 8.35 20.95
C PRO A 346 -44.85 7.38 22.13
N ALA A 347 -44.14 6.26 21.99
CA ALA A 347 -44.25 5.19 22.99
C ALA A 347 -42.91 4.60 23.42
N ALA A 348 -42.65 4.68 24.73
CA ALA A 348 -41.76 3.76 25.41
C ALA A 348 -42.27 2.33 25.20
N LYS A 349 -41.38 1.39 24.87
CA LYS A 349 -41.71 -0.03 24.82
C LYS A 349 -41.45 -0.66 26.20
N PRO A 350 -42.48 -1.01 26.98
CA PRO A 350 -42.30 -1.49 28.34
C PRO A 350 -41.44 -2.75 28.42
N ASP A 351 -41.58 -3.65 27.45
CA ASP A 351 -40.84 -4.92 27.40
C ASP A 351 -39.33 -4.69 27.20
N LEU A 352 -38.95 -3.69 26.39
CA LEU A 352 -37.55 -3.27 26.25
C LEU A 352 -37.01 -2.70 27.56
N ALA A 353 -37.81 -1.91 28.28
CA ALA A 353 -37.40 -1.40 29.58
C ALA A 353 -37.17 -2.54 30.58
N VAL A 354 -38.06 -3.52 30.67
CA VAL A 354 -37.89 -4.69 31.56
C VAL A 354 -36.62 -5.47 31.21
N LEU A 355 -36.40 -5.76 29.93
CA LEU A 355 -35.20 -6.46 29.47
C LEU A 355 -33.91 -5.66 29.75
N PHE A 356 -33.96 -4.34 29.56
CA PHE A 356 -32.84 -3.45 29.87
C PHE A 356 -32.48 -3.47 31.36
N HIS A 357 -33.45 -3.34 32.26
CA HIS A 357 -33.20 -3.43 33.71
C HIS A 357 -32.66 -4.81 34.11
N SER A 358 -33.17 -5.88 33.48
CA SER A 358 -32.70 -7.26 33.73
C SER A 358 -31.21 -7.47 33.44
N LEU A 359 -30.58 -6.65 32.59
CA LEU A 359 -29.13 -6.73 32.34
C LEU A 359 -28.31 -6.43 33.60
N TYR A 360 -28.87 -5.68 34.56
CA TYR A 360 -28.18 -5.16 35.74
C TYR A 360 -28.59 -5.86 37.05
N GLU A 361 -29.75 -6.54 37.10
CA GLU A 361 -30.34 -7.06 38.35
C GLU A 361 -30.13 -8.58 38.59
N ASN A 362 -28.91 -9.12 38.35
CA ASN A 362 -28.53 -10.55 38.36
C ASN A 362 -29.02 -11.36 37.14
N PRO A 363 -28.15 -11.58 36.13
CA PRO A 363 -28.44 -12.43 34.99
C PRO A 363 -28.31 -13.92 35.38
N GLU A 364 -29.26 -14.47 36.13
CA GLU A 364 -29.29 -15.92 36.40
C GLU A 364 -29.48 -16.69 35.07
N PRO A 365 -28.66 -17.72 34.77
CA PRO A 365 -28.65 -18.38 33.46
C PRO A 365 -29.92 -19.17 33.13
N ASN A 366 -30.83 -19.37 34.08
CA ASN A 366 -31.99 -20.24 33.95
C ASN A 366 -33.19 -19.70 34.75
N ALA A 367 -33.91 -18.73 34.19
CA ALA A 367 -35.27 -18.46 34.62
C ALA A 367 -36.13 -18.21 33.37
N TYR A 368 -36.99 -19.21 33.09
CA TYR A 368 -38.02 -19.32 32.05
C TYR A 368 -37.58 -19.80 30.67
#